data_AF-A0A2Z4JYE5-F1
#
_entry.id   AF-A0A2Z4JYE5-F1
#
_cell.length_a   1.000
_cell.length_b   1.000
_cell.length_c   1.000
_cell.angle_alpha   90.00
_cell.angle_beta   90.00
_cell.angle_gamma   90.00
#
_symmetry.space_group_name_H-M   'P 1'
#
loop_
_entity.id
_entity.type
_entity.pdbx_description
1 polymer ?
#
loop_
_entity_poly.entity_id
_entity_poly.type
_entity_poly.pdbx_seq_one_letter_code
_entity_poly.pdbx_strand_id
1 'polypeptide(L)'
;MAAPVAIITRTKNRQLLLKRAAQSVARQSYADYIWVVVNDGGDEADVKAVIEACDVPRDRIRVISNDRSVGMEAASNIGIRQSDSVYIVIHDDDDTWHPDFLLETVSFLESPEGQVFGGVATGVEYVSEEIRGDEIVVHDRYPYLDHVRRVEFAELMAQNIVTTISFLYRRTYYREIGGYKEDLPVLGDWYFNIEFVLRADIKVIDKTLAYYHHRDRESGSTVQHYSNSVIAGIEVHEEYATLVRNRLIREHFKSSGISAAIVMGYFAREARHTVAQIMHPNHSGQWSVEAIDTLAMEHDRLWVLSNVQRSPAKKSLLRPKRGAAPDPGLSLQELARLAKDRKISLKPPSNFDDHAYLKNNPDVAAEVDAGNFETGFEHYALFGHLEDRQRPAKP
;
A
#
# COMPACT_ATOMS: atom_id res chain seq x y z
N MET A 1 -31.33 2.15 7.36
CA MET A 1 -31.18 0.98 8.24
C MET A 1 -29.72 1.00 8.67
N ALA A 2 -29.49 1.21 9.97
CA ALA A 2 -28.16 1.48 10.54
C ALA A 2 -27.21 0.32 10.27
N ALA A 3 -25.96 0.62 9.97
CA ALA A 3 -24.98 -0.28 9.38
C ALA A 3 -24.30 -1.16 10.44
N PRO A 4 -24.64 -2.45 10.58
CA PRO A 4 -23.98 -3.31 11.54
C PRO A 4 -22.58 -3.61 11.01
N VAL A 5 -21.53 -3.31 11.76
CA VAL A 5 -20.14 -3.62 11.37
C VAL A 5 -19.85 -5.09 11.65
N ALA A 6 -19.15 -5.79 10.75
CA ALA A 6 -18.56 -7.09 11.05
C ALA A 6 -17.09 -6.93 11.39
N ILE A 7 -16.75 -7.22 12.65
CA ILE A 7 -15.37 -7.28 13.13
C ILE A 7 -14.93 -8.73 13.02
N ILE A 8 -13.92 -8.99 12.20
CA ILE A 8 -13.42 -10.35 11.96
C ILE A 8 -12.09 -10.54 12.66
N THR A 9 -12.02 -11.46 13.60
CA THR A 9 -10.80 -11.82 14.32
C THR A 9 -10.46 -13.27 14.04
N ARG A 10 -9.21 -13.51 13.62
CA ARG A 10 -8.68 -14.83 13.28
C ARG A 10 -7.71 -15.21 14.38
N THR A 11 -7.77 -16.43 14.86
CA THR A 11 -6.88 -16.88 15.93
C THR A 11 -6.56 -18.36 15.81
N LYS A 12 -5.41 -18.76 16.34
CA LYS A 12 -4.97 -20.16 16.39
C LYS A 12 -3.92 -20.32 17.48
N ASN A 13 -4.28 -20.94 18.59
CA ASN A 13 -3.38 -21.21 19.72
C ASN A 13 -2.68 -19.95 20.26
N ARG A 14 -3.43 -18.83 20.38
CA ARG A 14 -2.94 -17.50 20.79
C ARG A 14 -3.85 -16.86 21.84
N GLN A 15 -4.18 -17.57 22.91
CA GLN A 15 -5.19 -17.17 23.90
C GLN A 15 -4.88 -15.82 24.52
N LEU A 16 -3.61 -15.55 24.83
CA LEU A 16 -3.15 -14.28 25.39
C LEU A 16 -3.49 -13.09 24.48
N LEU A 17 -3.31 -13.26 23.18
CA LEU A 17 -3.55 -12.22 22.18
C LEU A 17 -5.06 -12.08 21.91
N LEU A 18 -5.76 -13.20 21.71
CA LEU A 18 -7.22 -13.18 21.57
C LEU A 18 -7.90 -12.46 22.75
N LYS A 19 -7.40 -12.65 23.99
CA LYS A 19 -7.89 -11.93 25.17
C LYS A 19 -7.68 -10.42 25.04
N ARG A 20 -6.52 -9.96 24.55
CA ARG A 20 -6.26 -8.55 24.24
C ARG A 20 -7.22 -8.02 23.17
N ALA A 21 -7.40 -8.74 22.07
CA ALA A 21 -8.34 -8.33 21.01
C ALA A 21 -9.79 -8.26 21.53
N ALA A 22 -10.22 -9.20 22.36
CA ALA A 22 -11.53 -9.19 22.99
C ALA A 22 -11.75 -7.92 23.85
N GLN A 23 -10.75 -7.52 24.63
CA GLN A 23 -10.78 -6.28 25.42
C GLN A 23 -10.81 -5.04 24.53
N SER A 24 -10.08 -5.04 23.42
CA SER A 24 -10.10 -3.97 22.42
C SER A 24 -11.51 -3.76 21.83
N VAL A 25 -12.14 -4.86 21.40
CA VAL A 25 -13.51 -4.87 20.86
C VAL A 25 -14.55 -4.47 21.90
N ALA A 26 -14.44 -4.97 23.13
CA ALA A 26 -15.36 -4.65 24.22
C ALA A 26 -15.37 -3.15 24.59
N ARG A 27 -14.25 -2.45 24.38
CA ARG A 27 -14.11 -1.01 24.68
C ARG A 27 -14.64 -0.09 23.57
N GLN A 28 -15.12 -0.61 22.45
CA GLN A 28 -15.62 0.23 21.37
C GLN A 28 -16.88 1.01 21.78
N SER A 29 -16.87 2.33 21.51
CA SER A 29 -17.99 3.23 21.80
C SER A 29 -19.15 3.09 20.82
N TYR A 30 -18.89 2.52 19.63
CA TYR A 30 -19.91 2.15 18.66
C TYR A 30 -20.54 0.79 19.02
N ALA A 31 -21.87 0.74 19.10
CA ALA A 31 -22.58 -0.43 19.60
C ALA A 31 -23.13 -1.38 18.51
N ASP A 32 -23.27 -0.92 17.27
CA ASP A 32 -23.94 -1.70 16.21
C ASP A 32 -22.92 -2.57 15.45
N TYR A 33 -22.42 -3.62 16.10
CA TYR A 33 -21.47 -4.55 15.49
C TYR A 33 -21.74 -6.00 15.86
N ILE A 34 -21.23 -6.90 15.02
CA ILE A 34 -21.03 -8.31 15.31
C ILE A 34 -19.52 -8.61 15.31
N TRP A 35 -19.05 -9.29 16.35
CA TRP A 35 -17.69 -9.79 16.44
C TRP A 35 -17.67 -11.28 16.07
N VAL A 36 -16.98 -11.60 14.98
CA VAL A 36 -16.85 -12.96 14.47
C VAL A 36 -15.42 -13.43 14.73
N VAL A 37 -15.28 -14.43 15.59
CA VAL A 37 -14.02 -15.06 15.94
C VAL A 37 -13.89 -16.37 15.20
N VAL A 38 -12.84 -16.51 14.40
CA VAL A 38 -12.53 -17.70 13.62
C VAL A 38 -11.31 -18.38 14.24
N ASN A 39 -11.54 -19.50 14.89
CA ASN A 39 -10.49 -20.42 15.35
C ASN A 39 -10.03 -21.27 14.16
N ASP A 40 -8.86 -20.96 13.60
CA ASP A 40 -8.34 -21.60 12.38
C ASP A 40 -7.55 -22.89 12.69
N GLY A 41 -8.22 -23.88 13.30
CA GLY A 41 -7.63 -25.16 13.67
C GLY A 41 -6.74 -25.13 14.91
N GLY A 42 -7.05 -24.24 15.86
CA GLY A 42 -6.52 -24.27 17.22
C GLY A 42 -7.45 -24.98 18.21
N ASP A 43 -7.09 -25.00 19.49
CA ASP A 43 -7.90 -25.60 20.55
C ASP A 43 -9.21 -24.81 20.79
N GLU A 44 -10.35 -25.45 20.58
CA GLU A 44 -11.66 -24.84 20.76
C GLU A 44 -11.99 -24.54 22.22
N ALA A 45 -11.53 -25.35 23.17
CA ALA A 45 -11.78 -25.13 24.59
C ALA A 45 -11.12 -23.83 25.07
N ASP A 46 -9.92 -23.56 24.58
CA ASP A 46 -9.17 -22.36 24.89
C ASP A 46 -9.82 -21.09 24.32
N VAL A 47 -10.27 -21.14 23.06
CA VAL A 47 -11.02 -20.03 22.45
C VAL A 47 -12.31 -19.79 23.23
N LYS A 48 -13.06 -20.86 23.55
CA LYS A 48 -14.29 -20.76 24.34
C LYS A 48 -14.05 -20.13 25.71
N ALA A 49 -12.98 -20.49 26.40
CA ALA A 49 -12.62 -19.91 27.70
C ALA A 49 -12.36 -18.39 27.60
N VAL A 50 -11.65 -17.93 26.55
CA VAL A 50 -11.43 -16.49 26.31
C VAL A 50 -12.75 -15.77 26.03
N ILE A 51 -13.60 -16.37 25.20
CA ILE A 51 -14.93 -15.82 24.90
C ILE A 51 -15.76 -15.74 26.18
N GLU A 52 -15.84 -16.80 26.98
CA GLU A 52 -16.57 -16.84 28.25
C GLU A 52 -16.08 -15.78 29.27
N ALA A 53 -14.81 -15.41 29.23
CA ALA A 53 -14.23 -14.42 30.14
C ALA A 53 -14.28 -12.96 29.64
N CYS A 54 -14.66 -12.70 28.38
CA CYS A 54 -14.64 -11.34 27.82
C CYS A 54 -15.93 -10.54 28.09
N ASP A 55 -15.79 -9.21 28.03
CA ASP A 55 -16.88 -8.25 28.28
C ASP A 55 -17.72 -7.91 27.03
N VAL A 56 -17.46 -8.56 25.89
CA VAL A 56 -18.28 -8.38 24.68
C VAL A 56 -19.67 -9.00 24.91
N PRO A 57 -20.78 -8.29 24.63
CA PRO A 57 -22.12 -8.84 24.77
C PRO A 57 -22.31 -10.14 23.97
N ARG A 58 -22.88 -11.17 24.62
CA ARG A 58 -22.99 -12.54 24.05
C ARG A 58 -23.73 -12.60 22.72
N ASP A 59 -24.76 -11.78 22.56
CA ASP A 59 -25.57 -11.65 21.36
C ASP A 59 -24.79 -11.04 20.18
N ARG A 60 -23.64 -10.42 20.45
CA ARG A 60 -22.74 -9.83 19.45
C ARG A 60 -21.58 -10.74 19.06
N ILE A 61 -21.44 -11.92 19.66
CA ILE A 61 -20.31 -12.82 19.38
C ILE A 61 -20.76 -13.97 18.50
N ARG A 62 -19.99 -14.27 17.45
CA ARG A 62 -20.07 -15.51 16.68
C ARG A 62 -18.72 -16.19 16.71
N VAL A 63 -18.67 -17.45 17.11
CA VAL A 63 -17.44 -18.25 17.12
C VAL A 63 -17.56 -19.34 16.06
N ILE A 64 -16.51 -19.51 15.27
CA ILE A 64 -16.39 -20.56 14.25
C ILE A 64 -15.09 -21.29 14.51
N SER A 65 -15.15 -22.61 14.58
CA SER A 65 -13.95 -23.46 14.69
C SER A 65 -13.80 -24.29 13.43
N ASN A 66 -12.64 -24.17 12.78
CA ASN A 66 -12.26 -25.04 11.68
C ASN A 66 -11.57 -26.28 12.24
N ASP A 67 -11.87 -27.47 11.71
CA ASP A 67 -11.21 -28.72 12.12
C ASP A 67 -9.69 -28.71 11.88
N ARG A 68 -9.25 -27.93 10.89
CA ARG A 68 -7.85 -27.71 10.54
C ARG A 68 -7.66 -26.28 10.05
N SER A 69 -6.43 -25.81 10.14
CA SER A 69 -6.05 -24.50 9.62
C SER A 69 -6.20 -24.45 8.10
N VAL A 70 -6.95 -23.47 7.62
CA VAL A 70 -7.17 -23.19 6.19
C VAL A 70 -6.37 -21.97 5.72
N GLY A 71 -5.68 -21.29 6.64
CA GLY A 71 -4.89 -20.11 6.34
C GLY A 71 -5.65 -18.82 6.59
N MET A 72 -4.88 -17.74 6.76
CA MET A 72 -5.35 -16.44 7.23
C MET A 72 -6.49 -15.86 6.37
N GLU A 73 -6.39 -15.98 5.06
CA GLU A 73 -7.35 -15.37 4.13
C GLU A 73 -8.60 -16.20 3.93
N ALA A 74 -8.48 -17.52 3.93
CA ALA A 74 -9.62 -18.42 3.98
C ALA A 74 -10.39 -18.24 5.29
N ALA A 75 -9.70 -18.11 6.42
CA ALA A 75 -10.31 -17.83 7.72
C ALA A 75 -11.04 -16.47 7.73
N SER A 76 -10.43 -15.40 7.18
CA SER A 76 -11.12 -14.11 6.96
C SER A 76 -12.42 -14.29 6.20
N ASN A 77 -12.36 -14.97 5.06
CA ASN A 77 -13.54 -15.17 4.22
C ASN A 77 -14.62 -16.00 4.92
N ILE A 78 -14.25 -17.04 5.68
CA ILE A 78 -15.18 -17.81 6.52
C ILE A 78 -15.91 -16.89 7.50
N GLY A 79 -15.17 -16.05 8.22
CA GLY A 79 -15.73 -15.10 9.18
C GLY A 79 -16.66 -14.06 8.53
N ILE A 80 -16.21 -13.44 7.43
CA ILE A 80 -17.00 -12.44 6.69
C ILE A 80 -18.32 -13.01 6.19
N ARG A 81 -18.33 -14.28 5.74
CA ARG A 81 -19.53 -14.98 5.27
C ARG A 81 -20.54 -15.28 6.38
N GLN A 82 -20.16 -15.20 7.67
CA GLN A 82 -21.09 -15.37 8.79
C GLN A 82 -21.86 -14.11 9.17
N SER A 83 -21.84 -13.05 8.36
CA SER A 83 -22.61 -11.84 8.63
C SER A 83 -23.06 -11.19 7.33
N ASP A 84 -24.15 -10.43 7.39
CA ASP A 84 -24.62 -9.56 6.29
C ASP A 84 -24.36 -8.07 6.57
N SER A 85 -23.49 -7.81 7.55
CA SER A 85 -23.02 -6.48 7.96
C SER A 85 -22.62 -5.58 6.79
N VAL A 86 -23.05 -4.32 6.82
CA VAL A 86 -22.79 -3.37 5.71
C VAL A 86 -21.29 -3.06 5.60
N TYR A 87 -20.63 -2.94 6.75
CA TYR A 87 -19.20 -2.68 6.85
C TYR A 87 -18.46 -3.92 7.35
N ILE A 88 -17.22 -4.05 6.91
CA ILE A 88 -16.30 -5.12 7.32
C ILE A 88 -15.00 -4.46 7.76
N VAL A 89 -14.41 -5.00 8.82
CA VAL A 89 -13.05 -4.71 9.25
C VAL A 89 -12.41 -5.99 9.77
N ILE A 90 -11.13 -6.16 9.46
CA ILE A 90 -10.33 -7.24 10.02
C ILE A 90 -9.62 -6.69 11.26
N HIS A 91 -9.86 -7.32 12.41
CA HIS A 91 -9.16 -7.03 13.65
C HIS A 91 -8.34 -8.25 14.02
N ASP A 92 -7.05 -8.22 13.74
CA ASP A 92 -6.16 -9.32 14.09
C ASP A 92 -6.13 -9.56 15.59
N ASP A 93 -5.92 -10.82 15.99
CA ASP A 93 -5.97 -11.20 17.41
C ASP A 93 -4.86 -10.57 18.22
N ASP A 94 -3.84 -10.03 17.55
CA ASP A 94 -2.70 -9.38 18.13
C ASP A 94 -2.73 -7.85 18.04
N ASP A 95 -3.79 -7.23 17.58
CA ASP A 95 -3.83 -5.78 17.50
C ASP A 95 -4.79 -5.15 18.51
N THR A 96 -4.79 -3.81 18.60
CA THR A 96 -5.79 -3.09 19.39
C THR A 96 -6.25 -1.80 18.72
N TRP A 97 -7.38 -1.27 19.20
CA TRP A 97 -7.97 -0.02 18.75
C TRP A 97 -8.12 1.00 19.88
N HIS A 98 -8.15 2.26 19.47
CA HIS A 98 -8.75 3.31 20.26
C HIS A 98 -10.26 3.03 20.44
N PRO A 99 -10.88 3.35 21.59
CA PRO A 99 -12.31 3.13 21.84
C PRO A 99 -13.26 3.69 20.77
N ASP A 100 -12.84 4.75 20.07
CA ASP A 100 -13.65 5.42 19.06
C ASP A 100 -13.39 4.97 17.61
N PHE A 101 -12.54 3.96 17.38
CA PHE A 101 -12.20 3.50 16.02
C PHE A 101 -13.45 3.26 15.16
N LEU A 102 -14.38 2.44 15.64
CA LEU A 102 -15.60 2.13 14.90
C LEU A 102 -16.53 3.34 14.77
N LEU A 103 -16.65 4.14 15.83
CA LEU A 103 -17.52 5.31 15.82
C LEU A 103 -17.08 6.32 14.75
N GLU A 104 -15.79 6.62 14.70
CA GLU A 104 -15.22 7.61 13.78
C GLU A 104 -15.25 7.12 12.33
N THR A 105 -14.88 5.86 12.10
CA THR A 105 -14.85 5.28 10.75
C THR A 105 -16.24 5.11 10.16
N VAL A 106 -17.21 4.62 10.94
CA VAL A 106 -18.61 4.53 10.50
C VAL A 106 -19.21 5.91 10.31
N SER A 107 -19.02 6.83 11.26
CA SER A 107 -19.55 8.21 11.13
C SER A 107 -19.02 8.90 9.89
N PHE A 108 -17.74 8.70 9.55
CA PHE A 108 -17.18 9.20 8.31
C PHE A 108 -17.89 8.59 7.09
N LEU A 109 -17.98 7.27 6.97
CA LEU A 109 -18.59 6.61 5.80
C LEU A 109 -20.09 6.90 5.64
N GLU A 110 -20.81 7.18 6.72
CA GLU A 110 -22.21 7.58 6.69
C GLU A 110 -22.41 9.08 6.38
N SER A 111 -21.36 9.90 6.56
CA SER A 111 -21.42 11.34 6.26
C SER A 111 -21.56 11.61 4.76
N PRO A 112 -22.07 12.79 4.35
CA PRO A 112 -22.13 13.18 2.94
C PRO A 112 -20.76 13.14 2.24
N GLU A 113 -19.66 13.45 2.94
CA GLU A 113 -18.31 13.33 2.39
C GLU A 113 -17.90 11.86 2.20
N GLY A 114 -18.21 10.99 3.15
CA GLY A 114 -17.80 9.58 3.12
C GLY A 114 -18.56 8.71 2.12
N GLN A 115 -19.71 9.17 1.62
CA GLN A 115 -20.53 8.40 0.68
C GLN A 115 -19.84 8.10 -0.66
N VAL A 116 -18.89 8.94 -1.08
CA VAL A 116 -18.13 8.72 -2.33
C VAL A 116 -16.99 7.71 -2.17
N PHE A 117 -16.63 7.36 -0.93
CA PHE A 117 -15.53 6.44 -0.64
C PHE A 117 -16.04 5.02 -0.44
N GLY A 118 -15.24 4.06 -0.90
CA GLY A 118 -15.52 2.65 -0.67
C GLY A 118 -15.16 2.20 0.74
N GLY A 119 -14.15 2.82 1.33
CA GLY A 119 -13.68 2.54 2.67
C GLY A 119 -12.88 3.69 3.27
N VAL A 120 -12.55 3.54 4.55
CA VAL A 120 -11.82 4.51 5.35
C VAL A 120 -10.74 3.82 6.15
N ALA A 121 -9.55 4.41 6.13
CA ALA A 121 -8.42 4.05 6.96
C ALA A 121 -8.14 5.15 8.00
N THR A 122 -7.54 4.79 9.12
CA THR A 122 -7.12 5.73 10.17
C THR A 122 -5.60 5.83 10.22
N GLY A 123 -5.08 6.81 10.95
CA GLY A 123 -3.69 6.78 11.39
C GLY A 123 -3.42 5.53 12.23
N VAL A 124 -2.18 5.05 12.18
CA VAL A 124 -1.71 3.85 12.87
C VAL A 124 -0.52 4.22 13.74
N GLU A 125 -0.48 3.66 14.95
CA GLU A 125 0.70 3.68 15.80
C GLU A 125 1.30 2.28 15.83
N TYR A 126 2.59 2.19 15.54
CA TYR A 126 3.38 0.98 15.72
C TYR A 126 3.64 0.77 17.21
N VAL A 127 3.40 -0.43 17.71
CA VAL A 127 3.67 -0.83 19.08
C VAL A 127 4.72 -1.95 19.07
N SER A 128 5.95 -1.63 19.47
CA SER A 128 7.01 -2.62 19.68
C SER A 128 6.75 -3.34 20.99
N GLU A 129 6.66 -4.66 20.96
CA GLU A 129 6.40 -5.48 22.14
C GLU A 129 7.18 -6.80 22.13
N GLU A 130 7.13 -7.49 23.25
CA GLU A 130 7.61 -8.87 23.39
C GLU A 130 6.61 -9.65 24.26
N ILE A 131 6.67 -10.99 24.17
CA ILE A 131 5.90 -11.87 25.06
C ILE A 131 6.88 -12.54 26.03
N ARG A 132 6.65 -12.34 27.33
CA ARG A 132 7.43 -12.95 28.41
C ARG A 132 6.52 -13.83 29.26
N GLY A 133 6.51 -15.14 28.95
CA GLY A 133 5.55 -16.06 29.56
C GLY A 133 4.12 -15.72 29.14
N ASP A 134 3.26 -15.42 30.11
CA ASP A 134 1.86 -15.05 29.87
C ASP A 134 1.64 -13.52 29.89
N GLU A 135 2.72 -12.73 29.81
CA GLU A 135 2.66 -11.27 29.82
C GLU A 135 3.10 -10.67 28.50
N ILE A 136 2.44 -9.58 28.10
CA ILE A 136 2.82 -8.75 26.96
C ILE A 136 3.54 -7.51 27.50
N VAL A 137 4.78 -7.32 27.10
CA VAL A 137 5.60 -6.17 27.50
C VAL A 137 5.77 -5.23 26.32
N VAL A 138 5.23 -4.03 26.43
CA VAL A 138 5.38 -2.97 25.41
C VAL A 138 6.65 -2.18 25.69
N HIS A 139 7.47 -2.01 24.66
CA HIS A 139 8.74 -1.27 24.73
C HIS A 139 8.59 0.16 24.24
N ASP A 140 8.07 0.30 23.02
CA ASP A 140 8.07 1.57 22.31
C ASP A 140 6.77 1.72 21.51
N ARG A 141 6.37 2.98 21.31
CA ARG A 141 5.22 3.37 20.49
C ARG A 141 5.61 4.54 19.61
N TYR A 142 5.32 4.46 18.32
CA TYR A 142 5.63 5.52 17.38
C TYR A 142 4.66 5.53 16.19
N PRO A 143 4.44 6.68 15.53
CA PRO A 143 3.59 6.73 14.35
C PRO A 143 4.05 5.76 13.26
N TYR A 144 3.11 5.02 12.66
CA TYR A 144 3.36 4.10 11.56
C TYR A 144 2.87 4.70 10.25
N LEU A 145 3.78 4.90 9.29
CA LEU A 145 3.49 5.47 7.97
C LEU A 145 2.67 6.78 8.03
N ASP A 146 3.00 7.67 8.97
CA ASP A 146 2.29 8.94 9.25
C ASP A 146 2.30 9.96 8.09
N HIS A 147 3.19 9.77 7.12
CA HIS A 147 3.22 10.50 5.85
C HIS A 147 2.04 10.15 4.93
N VAL A 148 1.39 8.99 5.11
CA VAL A 148 0.28 8.54 4.27
C VAL A 148 -0.98 9.30 4.63
N ARG A 149 -1.26 10.35 3.85
CA ARG A 149 -2.49 11.18 3.99
C ARG A 149 -3.57 10.81 2.97
N ARG A 150 -3.18 10.08 1.92
CA ARG A 150 -4.03 9.65 0.81
C ARG A 150 -3.52 8.30 0.33
N VAL A 151 -4.42 7.45 -0.14
CA VAL A 151 -4.05 6.15 -0.70
C VAL A 151 -3.88 6.31 -2.21
N GLU A 152 -2.65 6.45 -2.66
CA GLU A 152 -2.35 6.49 -4.09
C GLU A 152 -2.07 5.10 -4.62
N PHE A 153 -2.69 4.74 -5.75
CA PHE A 153 -2.53 3.41 -6.34
C PHE A 153 -1.06 3.07 -6.63
N ALA A 154 -0.26 4.02 -7.13
CA ALA A 154 1.16 3.80 -7.39
C ALA A 154 1.96 3.50 -6.12
N GLU A 155 1.63 4.18 -5.02
CA GLU A 155 2.27 3.95 -3.73
C GLU A 155 1.85 2.61 -3.13
N LEU A 156 0.57 2.27 -3.22
CA LEU A 156 0.06 0.98 -2.80
C LEU A 156 0.66 -0.17 -3.62
N MET A 157 0.94 0.02 -4.91
CA MET A 157 1.65 -0.99 -5.74
C MET A 157 3.11 -1.19 -5.32
N ALA A 158 3.72 -0.18 -4.69
CA ALA A 158 5.08 -0.26 -4.18
C ALA A 158 5.13 -1.02 -2.85
N GLN A 159 4.22 -0.69 -1.93
CA GLN A 159 4.18 -1.20 -0.56
C GLN A 159 2.74 -1.20 -0.02
N ASN A 160 2.43 -2.12 0.90
CA ASN A 160 1.16 -2.05 1.61
C ASN A 160 1.15 -0.87 2.58
N ILE A 161 0.45 0.21 2.21
CA ILE A 161 0.35 1.45 2.99
C ILE A 161 -0.96 1.54 3.81
N VAL A 162 -1.82 0.52 3.71
CA VAL A 162 -3.08 0.43 4.45
C VAL A 162 -3.10 -0.90 5.19
N THR A 163 -2.95 -0.86 6.51
CA THR A 163 -2.99 -2.08 7.34
C THR A 163 -4.44 -2.54 7.52
N THR A 164 -4.66 -3.86 7.59
CA THR A 164 -5.97 -4.47 7.85
C THR A 164 -6.66 -3.88 9.08
N ILE A 165 -5.90 -3.74 10.17
CA ILE A 165 -6.39 -3.22 11.44
C ILE A 165 -6.90 -1.78 11.35
N SER A 166 -6.43 -0.98 10.38
CA SER A 166 -6.85 0.41 10.26
C SER A 166 -8.01 0.62 9.29
N PHE A 167 -8.44 -0.42 8.56
CA PHE A 167 -9.26 -0.26 7.36
C PHE A 167 -10.67 -0.84 7.50
N LEU A 168 -11.66 0.05 7.62
CA LEU A 168 -13.09 -0.26 7.55
C LEU A 168 -13.60 -0.03 6.13
N TYR A 169 -14.31 -1.00 5.55
CA TYR A 169 -14.78 -0.88 4.18
C TYR A 169 -16.20 -1.41 3.95
N ARG A 170 -16.85 -0.93 2.90
CA ARG A 170 -18.18 -1.39 2.46
C ARG A 170 -18.10 -2.81 1.91
N ARG A 171 -18.98 -3.69 2.39
CA ARG A 171 -19.09 -5.09 1.93
C ARG A 171 -19.30 -5.23 0.42
N THR A 172 -19.89 -4.23 -0.25
CA THR A 172 -20.10 -4.24 -1.70
C THR A 172 -18.81 -4.52 -2.45
N TYR A 173 -17.70 -3.88 -2.06
CA TYR A 173 -16.41 -4.08 -2.71
C TYR A 173 -15.79 -5.45 -2.39
N TYR A 174 -15.97 -5.98 -1.19
CA TYR A 174 -15.60 -7.38 -0.89
C TYR A 174 -16.29 -8.36 -1.85
N ARG A 175 -17.59 -8.17 -2.11
CA ARG A 175 -18.36 -9.01 -3.05
C ARG A 175 -17.89 -8.83 -4.50
N GLU A 176 -17.61 -7.59 -4.93
CA GLU A 176 -17.12 -7.30 -6.29
C GLU A 176 -15.71 -7.82 -6.57
N ILE A 177 -14.85 -7.85 -5.55
CA ILE A 177 -13.49 -8.42 -5.64
C ILE A 177 -13.55 -9.96 -5.63
N GLY A 178 -14.56 -10.54 -4.97
CA GLY A 178 -14.68 -11.99 -4.76
C GLY A 178 -13.97 -12.47 -3.50
N GLY A 179 -13.77 -11.56 -2.53
CA GLY A 179 -13.12 -11.84 -1.25
C GLY A 179 -11.60 -11.85 -1.26
N TYR A 180 -11.00 -12.19 -0.12
CA TYR A 180 -9.55 -12.34 0.00
C TYR A 180 -9.08 -13.57 -0.77
N LYS A 181 -7.89 -13.50 -1.37
CA LYS A 181 -7.33 -14.62 -2.13
C LYS A 181 -6.80 -15.70 -1.19
N GLU A 182 -7.57 -16.77 -1.06
CA GLU A 182 -7.31 -17.89 -0.15
C GLU A 182 -6.03 -18.69 -0.50
N ASP A 183 -5.52 -18.56 -1.73
CA ASP A 183 -4.30 -19.23 -2.18
C ASP A 183 -3.01 -18.44 -1.84
N LEU A 184 -3.13 -17.24 -1.26
CA LEU A 184 -1.99 -16.44 -0.80
C LEU A 184 -1.71 -16.74 0.69
N PRO A 185 -0.52 -17.26 1.05
CA PRO A 185 -0.16 -17.53 2.44
C PRO A 185 0.20 -16.25 3.23
N VAL A 186 0.61 -15.20 2.53
CA VAL A 186 0.93 -13.86 3.05
C VAL A 186 0.48 -12.81 2.03
N LEU A 187 0.38 -11.54 2.45
CA LEU A 187 0.04 -10.41 1.58
C LEU A 187 -1.35 -10.47 0.93
N GLY A 188 -2.27 -11.28 1.46
CA GLY A 188 -3.64 -11.33 0.93
C GLY A 188 -4.42 -10.04 1.19
N ASP A 189 -4.12 -9.37 2.31
CA ASP A 189 -4.57 -8.02 2.60
C ASP A 189 -4.07 -7.00 1.58
N TRP A 190 -2.79 -7.06 1.22
CA TRP A 190 -2.22 -6.15 0.25
C TRP A 190 -2.81 -6.35 -1.15
N TYR A 191 -2.94 -7.60 -1.59
CA TYR A 191 -3.64 -7.93 -2.83
C TYR A 191 -5.09 -7.40 -2.80
N PHE A 192 -5.81 -7.62 -1.69
CA PHE A 192 -7.17 -7.13 -1.53
C PHE A 192 -7.25 -5.60 -1.62
N ASN A 193 -6.36 -4.88 -0.93
CA ASN A 193 -6.30 -3.42 -0.96
C ASN A 193 -6.04 -2.87 -2.38
N ILE A 194 -5.17 -3.54 -3.15
CA ILE A 194 -4.93 -3.15 -4.55
C ILE A 194 -6.20 -3.35 -5.39
N GLU A 195 -6.84 -4.51 -5.31
CA GLU A 195 -8.11 -4.77 -6.00
C GLU A 195 -9.23 -3.81 -5.56
N PHE A 196 -9.19 -3.38 -4.30
CA PHE A 196 -10.11 -2.41 -3.74
C PHE A 196 -9.96 -1.04 -4.41
N VAL A 197 -8.73 -0.50 -4.45
CA VAL A 197 -8.45 0.82 -5.05
C VAL A 197 -8.72 0.85 -6.57
N LEU A 198 -8.69 -0.31 -7.23
CA LEU A 198 -9.14 -0.41 -8.64
C LEU A 198 -10.65 -0.19 -8.83
N ARG A 199 -11.45 -0.26 -7.75
CA ARG A 199 -12.91 -0.14 -7.79
C ARG A 199 -13.43 1.08 -7.03
N ALA A 200 -12.77 1.48 -5.94
CA ALA A 200 -13.15 2.64 -5.15
C ALA A 200 -12.00 3.22 -4.33
N ASP A 201 -12.11 4.50 -4.03
CA ASP A 201 -11.13 5.20 -3.22
C ASP A 201 -11.23 4.87 -1.73
N ILE A 202 -10.07 4.92 -1.06
CA ILE A 202 -9.93 4.82 0.39
C ILE A 202 -9.57 6.20 0.93
N LYS A 203 -10.37 6.73 1.86
CA LYS A 203 -10.01 7.93 2.61
C LYS A 203 -9.11 7.56 3.79
N VAL A 204 -8.04 8.31 4.04
CA VAL A 204 -7.36 8.30 5.35
C VAL A 204 -7.87 9.47 6.19
N ILE A 205 -8.42 9.20 7.38
CA ILE A 205 -8.81 10.25 8.33
C ILE A 205 -7.64 10.58 9.27
N ASP A 206 -7.51 11.86 9.61
CA ASP A 206 -6.42 12.40 10.44
C ASP A 206 -6.66 12.14 11.94
N LYS A 207 -6.82 10.86 12.29
CA LYS A 207 -6.97 10.36 13.66
C LYS A 207 -6.22 9.05 13.78
N THR A 208 -5.32 8.94 14.75
CA THR A 208 -4.63 7.68 15.07
C THR A 208 -5.53 6.84 15.96
N LEU A 209 -6.16 5.81 15.38
CA LEU A 209 -7.18 5.01 16.06
C LEU A 209 -6.87 3.51 16.05
N ALA A 210 -5.82 3.09 15.34
CA ALA A 210 -5.36 1.71 15.32
C ALA A 210 -3.94 1.59 15.88
N TYR A 211 -3.71 0.54 16.65
CA TYR A 211 -2.45 0.20 17.26
C TYR A 211 -1.98 -1.13 16.67
N TYR A 212 -0.89 -1.08 15.91
CA TYR A 212 -0.35 -2.22 15.17
C TYR A 212 0.83 -2.80 15.94
N HIS A 213 0.65 -3.99 16.52
CA HIS A 213 1.57 -4.58 17.47
C HIS A 213 2.57 -5.53 16.80
N HIS A 214 3.85 -5.30 17.06
CA HIS A 214 4.95 -6.04 16.49
C HIS A 214 5.83 -6.63 17.57
N ARG A 215 6.04 -7.95 17.47
CA ARG A 215 6.98 -8.68 18.33
C ARG A 215 8.35 -8.71 17.67
N ASP A 216 9.04 -7.57 17.73
CA ASP A 216 10.29 -7.29 17.03
C ASP A 216 11.54 -7.35 17.92
N ARG A 217 11.36 -7.66 19.22
CA ARG A 217 12.48 -7.95 20.13
C ARG A 217 12.55 -9.46 20.39
N GLU A 218 13.74 -10.05 20.21
CA GLU A 218 13.98 -11.49 20.34
C GLU A 218 13.52 -12.05 21.69
N SER A 219 12.84 -13.21 21.72
CA SER A 219 12.49 -13.89 22.98
C SER A 219 12.35 -15.43 22.87
N GLY A 220 13.35 -16.17 22.39
CA GLY A 220 13.44 -17.62 22.62
C GLY A 220 12.35 -18.52 22.00
N SER A 221 12.36 -19.83 22.32
CA SER A 221 11.62 -20.90 21.62
C SER A 221 10.09 -20.85 21.72
N THR A 222 9.52 -20.04 22.62
CA THR A 222 8.07 -19.82 22.76
C THR A 222 7.49 -18.89 21.68
N VAL A 223 8.34 -18.26 20.87
CA VAL A 223 8.00 -17.20 19.89
C VAL A 223 7.33 -17.72 18.62
N GLN A 224 7.50 -18.98 18.26
CA GLN A 224 7.04 -19.46 16.94
C GLN A 224 5.51 -19.38 16.78
N HIS A 225 4.75 -19.56 17.87
CA HIS A 225 3.28 -19.46 17.83
C HIS A 225 2.78 -18.03 17.80
N TYR A 226 3.53 -17.08 18.37
CA TYR A 226 3.10 -15.70 18.56
C TYR A 226 3.75 -14.71 17.59
N SER A 227 4.60 -15.12 16.65
CA SER A 227 5.26 -14.17 15.75
C SER A 227 4.32 -13.51 14.72
N ASN A 228 4.62 -12.26 14.35
CA ASN A 228 4.02 -11.60 13.19
C ASN A 228 4.58 -12.21 11.91
N SER A 229 3.73 -12.46 10.92
CA SER A 229 4.17 -12.93 9.59
C SER A 229 5.17 -11.96 8.94
N VAL A 230 4.99 -10.65 9.15
CA VAL A 230 5.84 -9.59 8.58
C VAL A 230 7.28 -9.64 9.10
N ILE A 231 7.50 -10.05 10.35
CA ILE A 231 8.83 -10.08 10.98
C ILE A 231 9.51 -11.44 10.77
N ALA A 232 8.78 -12.54 10.91
CA ALA A 232 9.35 -13.89 10.78
C ALA A 232 9.53 -14.38 9.32
N GLY A 233 9.00 -13.66 8.32
CA GLY A 233 8.89 -14.16 6.94
C GLY A 233 9.28 -13.16 5.86
N ILE A 234 10.28 -12.30 6.10
CA ILE A 234 10.68 -11.21 5.17
C ILE A 234 10.95 -11.74 3.75
N GLU A 235 11.74 -12.82 3.61
CA GLU A 235 12.09 -13.40 2.30
C GLU A 235 10.84 -13.93 1.55
N VAL A 236 9.90 -14.54 2.29
CA VAL A 236 8.61 -14.99 1.75
C VAL A 236 7.75 -13.80 1.32
N HIS A 237 7.75 -12.69 2.06
CA HIS A 237 7.02 -11.48 1.67
C HIS A 237 7.58 -10.87 0.39
N GLU A 238 8.90 -10.84 0.19
CA GLU A 238 9.50 -10.32 -1.04
C GLU A 238 9.16 -11.18 -2.26
N GLU A 239 9.23 -12.51 -2.12
CA GLU A 239 8.84 -13.46 -3.17
C GLU A 239 7.36 -13.30 -3.52
N TYR A 240 6.47 -13.38 -2.54
CA TYR A 240 5.03 -13.25 -2.77
C TYR A 240 4.63 -11.86 -3.25
N ALA A 241 5.34 -10.82 -2.85
CA ALA A 241 5.09 -9.49 -3.38
C ALA A 241 5.36 -9.42 -4.89
N THR A 242 6.39 -10.11 -5.37
CA THR A 242 6.68 -10.26 -6.79
C THR A 242 5.59 -11.07 -7.50
N LEU A 243 5.14 -12.18 -6.91
CA LEU A 243 4.07 -13.01 -7.46
C LEU A 243 2.73 -12.25 -7.55
N VAL A 244 2.36 -11.51 -6.51
CA VAL A 244 1.16 -10.66 -6.43
C VAL A 244 1.16 -9.64 -7.56
N ARG A 245 2.25 -8.85 -7.70
CA ARG A 245 2.36 -7.87 -8.79
C ARG A 245 2.24 -8.52 -10.16
N ASN A 246 2.96 -9.63 -10.39
CA ASN A 246 2.92 -10.35 -11.65
C ASN A 246 1.53 -10.93 -11.96
N ARG A 247 0.79 -11.39 -10.94
CA ARG A 247 -0.59 -11.86 -11.06
C ARG A 247 -1.51 -10.71 -11.48
N LEU A 248 -1.45 -9.59 -10.77
CA LEU A 248 -2.24 -8.39 -11.07
C LEU A 248 -1.97 -7.88 -12.49
N ILE A 249 -0.70 -7.86 -12.94
CA ILE A 249 -0.36 -7.53 -14.34
C ILE A 249 -1.11 -8.44 -15.30
N ARG A 250 -1.12 -9.75 -15.07
CA ARG A 250 -1.75 -10.73 -15.97
C ARG A 250 -3.27 -10.61 -15.97
N GLU A 251 -3.88 -10.48 -14.81
CA GLU A 251 -5.34 -10.34 -14.64
C GLU A 251 -5.85 -9.05 -15.27
N HIS A 252 -5.10 -7.97 -15.12
CA HIS A 252 -5.47 -6.63 -15.60
C HIS A 252 -4.77 -6.21 -16.90
N PHE A 253 -4.05 -7.12 -17.58
CA PHE A 253 -3.14 -6.82 -18.71
C PHE A 253 -3.80 -6.10 -19.90
N LYS A 254 -5.12 -6.25 -20.05
CA LYS A 254 -5.90 -5.58 -21.11
C LYS A 254 -6.15 -4.10 -20.81
N SER A 255 -5.93 -3.66 -19.57
CA SER A 255 -6.01 -2.26 -19.16
C SER A 255 -4.61 -1.63 -19.19
N SER A 256 -4.36 -0.77 -20.20
CA SER A 256 -3.05 -0.14 -20.39
C SER A 256 -2.59 0.77 -19.25
N GLY A 257 -3.51 1.19 -18.36
CA GLY A 257 -3.22 2.03 -17.20
C GLY A 257 -2.60 1.29 -16.02
N ILE A 258 -3.05 0.06 -15.74
CA ILE A 258 -2.60 -0.70 -14.57
C ILE A 258 -1.15 -1.16 -14.77
N SER A 259 -0.79 -1.66 -15.96
CA SER A 259 0.61 -2.03 -16.23
C SER A 259 1.58 -0.85 -16.08
N ALA A 260 1.18 0.36 -16.48
CA ALA A 260 1.99 1.56 -16.28
C ALA A 260 2.11 1.93 -14.79
N ALA A 261 1.03 1.84 -14.03
CA ALA A 261 1.06 2.13 -12.60
C ALA A 261 1.88 1.12 -11.79
N ILE A 262 1.91 -0.16 -12.20
CA ILE A 262 2.76 -1.17 -11.55
C ILE A 262 4.24 -0.88 -11.80
N VAL A 263 4.58 -0.49 -13.03
CA VAL A 263 5.93 -0.02 -13.38
C VAL A 263 6.29 1.23 -12.57
N MET A 264 5.39 2.22 -12.47
CA MET A 264 5.60 3.41 -11.64
C MET A 264 5.71 3.08 -10.14
N GLY A 265 4.97 2.11 -9.62
CA GLY A 265 5.09 1.65 -8.23
C GLY A 265 6.43 0.95 -7.97
N TYR A 266 6.93 0.17 -8.94
CA TYR A 266 8.27 -0.39 -8.86
C TYR A 266 9.32 0.72 -8.78
N PHE A 267 9.19 1.76 -9.60
CA PHE A 267 10.07 2.91 -9.57
C PHE A 267 9.93 3.76 -8.30
N ALA A 268 8.72 3.95 -7.77
CA ALA A 268 8.52 4.65 -6.50
C ALA A 268 9.13 3.88 -5.32
N ARG A 269 9.09 2.53 -5.37
CA ARG A 269 9.76 1.68 -4.37
C ARG A 269 11.28 1.79 -4.49
N GLU A 270 11.81 1.66 -5.70
CA GLU A 270 13.25 1.75 -5.95
C GLU A 270 13.77 3.15 -5.58
N ALA A 271 13.08 4.19 -6.03
CA ALA A 271 13.36 5.57 -5.62
C ALA A 271 13.31 5.70 -4.11
N ARG A 272 12.34 5.11 -3.39
CA ARG A 272 12.32 5.13 -1.92
C ARG A 272 13.45 4.35 -1.28
N HIS A 273 13.90 3.24 -1.84
CA HIS A 273 15.01 2.45 -1.31
C HIS A 273 16.34 3.17 -1.54
N THR A 274 16.54 3.70 -2.75
CA THR A 274 17.65 4.59 -3.09
C THR A 274 17.63 5.83 -2.21
N VAL A 275 16.46 6.46 -2.06
CA VAL A 275 16.23 7.57 -1.13
C VAL A 275 16.60 7.14 0.27
N ALA A 276 16.06 6.07 0.85
CA ALA A 276 16.34 5.63 2.21
C ALA A 276 17.83 5.35 2.45
N GLN A 277 18.53 4.76 1.47
CA GLN A 277 19.97 4.54 1.48
C GLN A 277 20.77 5.86 1.42
N ILE A 278 20.25 6.86 0.71
CA ILE A 278 20.78 8.23 0.67
C ILE A 278 20.32 9.06 1.89
N MET A 279 19.18 8.74 2.50
CA MET A 279 18.50 9.44 3.60
C MET A 279 19.04 9.04 4.96
N HIS A 280 20.03 8.13 5.07
CA HIS A 280 20.73 7.93 6.32
C HIS A 280 21.28 9.29 6.77
N PRO A 281 20.72 9.92 7.82
CA PRO A 281 21.16 11.23 8.19
C PRO A 281 22.59 11.08 8.74
N ASN A 282 23.52 11.87 8.24
CA ASN A 282 24.56 12.34 9.16
C ASN A 282 23.84 13.01 10.34
N HIS A 283 24.40 12.90 11.56
CA HIS A 283 23.80 13.23 12.86
C HIS A 283 23.15 14.64 13.03
N SER A 284 23.01 15.44 11.97
CA SER A 284 22.44 16.79 11.94
C SER A 284 21.15 16.98 11.14
N GLY A 285 20.60 15.94 10.46
CA GLY A 285 19.26 16.02 9.86
C GLY A 285 19.09 16.99 8.66
N GLN A 286 20.15 17.26 7.89
CA GLN A 286 20.10 18.04 6.64
C GLN A 286 20.35 17.16 5.40
N TRP A 287 19.54 17.37 4.36
CA TRP A 287 19.67 16.71 3.04
C TRP A 287 20.87 17.26 2.26
N SER A 288 21.62 16.40 1.57
CA SER A 288 22.62 16.86 0.58
C SER A 288 21.94 17.26 -0.73
N VAL A 289 22.46 18.29 -1.39
CA VAL A 289 21.98 18.76 -2.71
C VAL A 289 22.09 17.64 -3.76
N GLU A 290 23.14 16.81 -3.66
CA GLU A 290 23.40 15.67 -4.55
C GLU A 290 22.28 14.60 -4.51
N ALA A 291 21.65 14.39 -3.35
CA ALA A 291 20.53 13.45 -3.21
C ALA A 291 19.28 13.89 -3.99
N ILE A 292 18.99 15.20 -3.94
CA ILE A 292 17.84 15.82 -4.59
C ILE A 292 18.02 15.80 -6.12
N ASP A 293 19.23 16.12 -6.59
CA ASP A 293 19.56 16.11 -8.01
C ASP A 293 19.50 14.70 -8.61
N THR A 294 19.93 13.68 -7.86
CA THR A 294 19.86 12.27 -8.29
C THR A 294 18.40 11.82 -8.51
N LEU A 295 17.49 12.20 -7.61
CA LEU A 295 16.07 11.85 -7.72
C LEU A 295 15.36 12.56 -8.85
N ALA A 296 15.69 13.83 -9.07
CA ALA A 296 15.14 14.61 -10.17
C ALA A 296 15.58 14.04 -11.53
N MET A 297 16.83 13.58 -11.62
CA MET A 297 17.37 12.92 -12.80
C MET A 297 16.66 11.59 -13.10
N GLU A 298 16.45 10.76 -12.08
CA GLU A 298 15.76 9.49 -12.24
C GLU A 298 14.29 9.71 -12.64
N HIS A 299 13.61 10.68 -12.03
CA HIS A 299 12.25 11.06 -12.43
C HIS A 299 12.16 11.42 -13.92
N ASP A 300 13.11 12.20 -14.45
CA ASP A 300 13.14 12.59 -15.86
C ASP A 300 13.41 11.40 -16.79
N ARG A 301 14.32 10.51 -16.39
CA ARG A 301 14.61 9.27 -17.12
C ARG A 301 13.35 8.44 -17.31
N LEU A 302 12.59 8.29 -16.23
CA LEU A 302 11.34 7.53 -16.21
C LEU A 302 10.21 8.19 -16.99
N TRP A 303 10.14 9.52 -16.93
CA TRP A 303 9.22 10.29 -17.75
C TRP A 303 9.46 10.04 -19.24
N VAL A 304 10.72 10.12 -19.70
CA VAL A 304 11.08 9.84 -21.09
C VAL A 304 10.78 8.38 -21.46
N LEU A 305 11.13 7.42 -20.60
CA LEU A 305 10.83 5.99 -20.79
C LEU A 305 9.33 5.74 -21.03
N SER A 306 8.47 6.36 -20.22
CA SER A 306 7.01 6.27 -20.32
C SER A 306 6.49 6.81 -21.66
N ASN A 307 7.02 7.96 -22.12
CA ASN A 307 6.69 8.53 -23.43
C ASN A 307 7.09 7.59 -24.59
N VAL A 308 8.27 6.96 -24.49
CA VAL A 308 8.77 5.99 -25.48
C VAL A 308 7.93 4.70 -25.51
N GLN A 309 7.46 4.23 -24.35
CA GLN A 309 6.61 3.03 -24.24
C GLN A 309 5.19 3.25 -24.75
N ARG A 310 4.62 4.44 -24.54
CA ARG A 310 3.23 4.76 -24.92
C ARG A 310 3.03 5.00 -26.43
N SER A 311 4.10 5.31 -27.16
CA SER A 311 4.01 5.67 -28.58
C SER A 311 4.00 4.43 -29.50
N PRO A 312 2.96 4.24 -30.35
CA PRO A 312 2.92 3.13 -31.28
C PRO A 312 4.01 3.31 -32.36
N ALA A 313 4.78 2.26 -32.64
CA ALA A 313 5.65 2.25 -33.82
C ALA A 313 4.78 2.33 -35.09
N LYS A 314 5.23 3.13 -36.08
CA LYS A 314 4.55 3.53 -37.33
C LYS A 314 3.39 2.61 -37.76
N LYS A 315 2.23 3.21 -38.07
CA LYS A 315 1.10 2.57 -38.75
C LYS A 315 1.56 1.84 -40.02
N SER A 316 1.75 0.53 -39.94
CA SER A 316 1.62 -0.36 -41.09
C SER A 316 0.15 -0.71 -41.23
N LEU A 317 -0.42 -0.49 -42.42
CA LEU A 317 -1.84 -0.68 -42.75
C LEU A 317 -2.37 -2.11 -42.49
N LEU A 318 -1.51 -3.07 -42.16
CA LEU A 318 -1.88 -4.48 -42.04
C LEU A 318 -1.65 -5.10 -40.65
N ARG A 319 -1.07 -4.38 -39.67
CA ARG A 319 -1.00 -4.75 -38.23
C ARG A 319 -0.16 -3.70 -37.49
N PRO A 320 -0.60 -3.11 -36.36
CA PRO A 320 0.27 -2.31 -35.52
C PRO A 320 1.31 -3.24 -34.87
N LYS A 321 2.55 -3.23 -35.36
CA LYS A 321 3.67 -3.82 -34.60
C LYS A 321 3.97 -2.84 -33.46
N ARG A 322 3.68 -3.21 -32.20
CA ARG A 322 4.32 -2.55 -31.06
C ARG A 322 5.83 -2.70 -31.26
N GLY A 323 6.57 -1.60 -31.29
CA GLY A 323 8.03 -1.68 -31.26
C GLY A 323 8.48 -2.44 -30.02
N ALA A 324 9.64 -3.09 -30.07
CA ALA A 324 10.20 -3.72 -28.89
C ALA A 324 10.23 -2.70 -27.73
N ALA A 325 9.79 -3.16 -26.55
CA ALA A 325 9.84 -2.34 -25.35
C ALA A 325 11.29 -1.85 -25.15
N PRO A 326 11.51 -0.56 -24.88
CA PRO A 326 12.83 -0.06 -24.55
C PRO A 326 13.36 -0.76 -23.29
N ASP A 327 14.66 -1.03 -23.27
CA ASP A 327 15.35 -1.56 -22.09
C ASP A 327 15.18 -0.57 -20.91
N PRO A 328 14.61 -0.98 -19.77
CA PRO A 328 14.47 -0.13 -18.60
C PRO A 328 15.79 0.35 -18.01
N GLY A 329 16.94 -0.22 -18.38
CA GLY A 329 18.27 0.17 -17.92
C GLY A 329 18.90 1.36 -18.66
N LEU A 330 18.28 1.85 -19.74
CA LEU A 330 18.84 2.96 -20.54
C LEU A 330 18.88 4.27 -19.74
N SER A 331 19.97 5.02 -19.87
CA SER A 331 20.14 6.36 -19.30
C SER A 331 19.13 7.37 -19.87
N LEU A 332 18.99 8.53 -19.20
CA LEU A 332 18.14 9.63 -19.68
C LEU A 332 18.51 10.05 -21.11
N GLN A 333 19.81 10.19 -21.41
CA GLN A 333 20.30 10.52 -22.74
C GLN A 333 19.94 9.45 -23.79
N GLU A 334 20.14 8.17 -23.48
CA GLU A 334 19.85 7.07 -24.40
C GLU A 334 18.36 6.97 -24.71
N LEU A 335 17.51 7.17 -23.71
CA LEU A 335 16.06 7.22 -23.89
C LEU A 335 15.62 8.43 -24.70
N ALA A 336 16.23 9.60 -24.47
CA ALA A 336 15.92 10.81 -25.24
C ALA A 336 16.34 10.66 -26.72
N ARG A 337 17.50 10.06 -26.99
CA ARG A 337 17.93 9.70 -28.36
C ARG A 337 16.96 8.72 -29.00
N LEU A 338 16.54 7.69 -28.26
CA LEU A 338 15.57 6.71 -28.75
C LEU A 338 14.22 7.37 -29.06
N ALA A 339 13.79 8.34 -28.25
CA ALA A 339 12.57 9.10 -28.52
C ALA A 339 12.69 9.92 -29.81
N LYS A 340 13.83 10.61 -30.00
CA LYS A 340 14.15 11.37 -31.22
C LYS A 340 14.18 10.49 -32.47
N ASP A 341 14.83 9.33 -32.40
CA ASP A 341 14.88 8.34 -33.50
C ASP A 341 13.48 7.82 -33.85
N ARG A 342 12.63 7.64 -32.84
CA ARG A 342 11.22 7.23 -33.00
C ARG A 342 10.28 8.38 -33.35
N LYS A 343 10.77 9.62 -33.46
CA LYS A 343 9.99 10.86 -33.67
C LYS A 343 8.89 11.03 -32.63
N ILE A 344 9.22 10.77 -31.36
CA ILE A 344 8.36 10.94 -30.20
C ILE A 344 8.68 12.30 -29.59
N SER A 345 7.66 13.16 -29.51
CA SER A 345 7.75 14.47 -28.86
C SER A 345 8.01 14.31 -27.36
N LEU A 346 9.06 14.95 -26.87
CA LEU A 346 9.41 14.98 -25.44
C LEU A 346 8.83 16.23 -24.80
N LYS A 347 7.60 16.11 -24.31
CA LYS A 347 6.98 17.17 -23.51
C LYS A 347 7.65 17.24 -22.13
N PRO A 348 7.80 18.44 -21.54
CA PRO A 348 8.34 18.57 -20.19
C PRO A 348 7.45 17.86 -19.16
N PRO A 349 8.03 17.17 -18.15
CA PRO A 349 7.25 16.66 -17.03
C PRO A 349 6.65 17.81 -16.20
N SER A 350 5.64 17.50 -15.38
CA SER A 350 4.92 18.50 -14.58
C SER A 350 5.79 19.25 -13.59
N ASN A 351 6.92 18.66 -13.16
CA ASN A 351 7.87 19.25 -12.22
C ASN A 351 9.09 19.90 -12.90
N PHE A 352 9.11 20.06 -14.23
CA PHE A 352 10.17 20.77 -14.96
C PHE A 352 9.64 22.10 -15.49
N ASP A 353 10.34 23.20 -15.18
CA ASP A 353 10.01 24.53 -15.65
C ASP A 353 10.75 24.84 -16.96
N ASP A 354 10.14 24.45 -18.07
CA ASP A 354 10.69 24.66 -19.41
C ASP A 354 10.94 26.13 -19.73
N HIS A 355 10.07 27.02 -19.27
CA HIS A 355 10.21 28.46 -19.50
C HIS A 355 11.40 29.02 -18.71
N ALA A 356 11.55 28.63 -17.44
CA ALA A 356 12.73 29.00 -16.66
C ALA A 356 14.02 28.44 -17.26
N TYR A 357 13.98 27.19 -17.77
CA TYR A 357 15.15 26.56 -18.38
C TYR A 357 15.61 27.32 -19.62
N LEU A 358 14.71 27.64 -20.54
CA LEU A 358 15.01 28.42 -21.75
C LEU A 358 15.46 29.84 -21.42
N LYS A 359 14.86 30.48 -20.40
CA LYS A 359 15.29 31.80 -19.93
C LYS A 359 16.73 31.79 -19.38
N ASN A 360 17.12 30.73 -18.68
CA ASN A 360 18.46 30.57 -18.12
C ASN A 360 19.49 30.12 -19.17
N ASN A 361 19.04 29.58 -20.30
CA ASN A 361 19.89 29.04 -21.36
C ASN A 361 19.51 29.64 -22.73
N PRO A 362 19.89 30.90 -23.02
CA PRO A 362 19.49 31.58 -24.25
C PRO A 362 20.02 30.92 -25.53
N ASP A 363 21.13 30.20 -25.44
CA ASP A 363 21.67 29.38 -26.52
C ASP A 363 20.72 28.23 -26.89
N VAL A 364 20.12 27.58 -25.88
CA VAL A 364 19.11 26.54 -26.09
C VAL A 364 17.80 27.13 -26.62
N ALA A 365 17.41 28.31 -26.13
CA ALA A 365 16.22 29.00 -26.65
C ALA A 365 16.33 29.27 -28.15
N ALA A 366 17.51 29.71 -28.62
CA ALA A 366 17.75 29.92 -30.05
C ALA A 366 17.66 28.61 -30.87
N GLU A 367 18.13 27.49 -30.32
CA GLU A 367 18.05 26.17 -30.97
C GLU A 367 16.62 25.61 -31.02
N VAL A 368 15.80 25.91 -30.00
CA VAL A 368 14.37 25.60 -30.00
C VAL A 368 13.64 26.45 -31.05
N ASP A 369 13.94 27.76 -31.13
CA ASP A 369 13.37 28.65 -32.15
C ASP A 369 13.77 28.25 -33.57
N ALA A 370 14.99 27.72 -33.74
CA ALA A 370 15.47 27.16 -35.00
C ALA A 370 14.85 25.78 -35.35
N GLY A 371 14.11 25.16 -34.42
CA GLY A 371 13.46 23.86 -34.59
C GLY A 371 14.40 22.66 -34.45
N ASN A 372 15.60 22.85 -33.91
CA ASN A 372 16.56 21.76 -33.66
C ASN A 372 16.19 20.92 -32.42
N PHE A 373 15.44 21.54 -31.50
CA PHE A 373 14.75 20.91 -30.37
C PHE A 373 13.30 21.41 -30.32
N GLU A 374 12.38 20.55 -29.89
CA GLU A 374 10.96 20.87 -29.71
C GLU A 374 10.71 21.62 -28.40
N THR A 375 11.49 21.33 -27.35
CA THR A 375 11.35 21.91 -26.01
C THR A 375 12.70 22.10 -25.33
N GLY A 376 12.77 22.94 -24.29
CA GLY A 376 13.95 23.04 -23.45
C GLY A 376 14.26 21.73 -22.73
N PHE A 377 13.23 20.98 -22.35
CA PHE A 377 13.35 19.66 -21.77
C PHE A 377 13.98 18.63 -22.72
N GLU A 378 13.66 18.67 -24.02
CA GLU A 378 14.33 17.80 -25.01
C GLU A 378 15.84 18.05 -25.02
N HIS A 379 16.26 19.32 -25.01
CA HIS A 379 17.68 19.67 -24.89
C HIS A 379 18.27 19.19 -23.57
N TYR A 380 17.59 19.44 -22.44
CA TYR A 380 18.06 19.01 -21.12
C TYR A 380 18.31 17.50 -21.04
N ALA A 381 17.33 16.72 -21.52
CA ALA A 381 17.39 15.26 -21.53
C ALA A 381 18.47 14.71 -22.47
N LEU A 382 18.76 15.39 -23.59
CA LEU A 382 19.81 14.95 -24.52
C LEU A 382 21.22 15.40 -24.10
N PHE A 383 21.35 16.62 -23.57
CA PHE A 383 22.64 17.30 -23.40
C PHE A 383 22.73 18.04 -22.07
N GLY A 384 21.70 18.79 -21.68
CA GLY A 384 21.81 19.74 -20.55
C GLY A 384 22.20 19.11 -19.21
N HIS A 385 21.75 17.89 -18.91
CA HIS A 385 22.15 17.20 -17.67
C HIS A 385 23.62 16.74 -17.64
N LEU A 386 24.26 16.57 -18.81
CA LEU A 386 25.68 16.23 -18.93
C LEU A 386 26.57 17.49 -19.00
N GLU A 387 25.97 18.64 -19.28
CA GLU A 387 26.61 19.95 -19.34
C GLU A 387 26.52 20.71 -18.01
N ASP A 388 26.12 20.03 -16.92
CA ASP A 388 25.88 20.61 -15.59
C ASP A 388 24.90 21.81 -15.61
N ARG A 389 23.96 21.84 -16.56
CA ARG A 389 22.95 22.89 -16.61
C ARG A 389 21.91 22.68 -15.52
N GLN A 390 21.52 23.76 -14.86
CA GLN A 390 20.52 23.69 -13.80
C GLN A 390 19.19 23.15 -14.32
N ARG A 391 18.56 22.27 -13.52
CA ARG A 391 17.23 21.70 -13.74
C ARG A 391 16.19 22.49 -12.94
N PRO A 392 15.52 23.50 -13.53
CA PRO A 392 14.54 24.29 -12.81
C PRO A 392 13.27 23.48 -12.55
N ALA A 393 12.81 23.50 -11.30
CA ALA A 393 11.57 22.87 -10.89
C ALA A 393 10.42 23.87 -10.90
N LYS A 394 9.20 23.40 -11.23
CA LYS A 394 7.98 24.17 -10.96
C LYS A 394 7.65 24.12 -9.47
N PRO A 395 7.20 25.23 -8.87
CA PRO A 395 6.79 25.27 -7.47
C PRO A 395 5.56 24.40 -7.17
#